data_AF-A0AAV3NW41-F1
#
_entry.id   AF-A0AAV3NW41-F1
#
_cell.length_a   1.000
_cell.length_b   1.000
_cell.length_c   1.000
_cell.angle_alpha   90.00
_cell.angle_beta   90.00
_cell.angle_gamma   90.00
#
_symmetry.space_group_name_H-M   'P 1'
#
loop_
_entity.id
_entity.type
_entity.pdbx_description
1 polymer ?
#
loop_
_entity_poly.entity_id
_entity_poly.type
_entity_poly.pdbx_seq_one_letter_code
_entity_poly.pdbx_strand_id
1 'polypeptide(L)'
;MTITCNNYDIYAKAFSNSLSDRALDNGRRRGPPPESKLDVEGLKSRVVRSEEEVVLCIVCKELVNVGESGKVLPCEHLYHGVCI
;
A
#
# COMPACT_ATOMS: atom_id res chain seq x y z
N MET A 1 -35.11 3.46 23.24
CA MET A 1 -33.81 2.90 23.70
C MET A 1 -32.90 2.84 22.48
N THR A 2 -32.17 3.92 22.21
CA THR A 2 -31.34 4.07 21.03
C THR A 2 -29.98 3.41 21.26
N ILE A 3 -29.72 2.31 20.57
CA ILE A 3 -28.37 1.75 20.50
C ILE A 3 -27.59 2.62 19.50
N THR A 4 -26.81 3.54 20.04
CA THR A 4 -25.75 4.21 19.31
C THR A 4 -24.62 3.21 19.11
N CYS A 5 -24.63 2.46 18.01
CA CYS A 5 -23.41 1.80 17.55
C CYS A 5 -22.49 2.89 17.03
N ASN A 6 -21.59 3.37 17.90
CA ASN A 6 -20.47 4.20 17.47
C ASN A 6 -19.67 3.38 16.44
N ASN A 7 -19.34 4.01 15.31
CA ASN A 7 -18.58 3.38 14.22
C ASN A 7 -17.28 2.69 14.68
N TYR A 8 -16.75 3.07 15.85
CA TYR A 8 -15.56 2.46 16.46
C TYR A 8 -15.76 0.97 16.86
N ASP A 9 -16.97 0.57 17.27
CA ASP A 9 -17.26 -0.81 17.69
C ASP A 9 -17.31 -1.79 16.52
N ILE A 10 -17.64 -1.27 15.32
CA ILE A 10 -17.66 -2.05 14.07
C ILE A 10 -16.22 -2.39 13.64
N TYR A 11 -15.29 -1.42 13.76
CA TYR A 11 -13.87 -1.64 13.46
C TYR A 11 -13.20 -2.61 14.44
N ALA A 12 -13.53 -2.54 15.74
CA ALA A 12 -12.94 -3.43 16.74
C ALA A 12 -13.35 -4.91 16.57
N LYS A 13 -14.63 -5.17 16.21
CA LYS A 13 -15.12 -6.53 15.94
C LYS A 13 -14.57 -7.14 14.64
N ALA A 14 -14.28 -6.32 13.64
CA ALA A 14 -13.66 -6.79 12.40
C ALA A 14 -12.21 -7.27 12.64
N PHE A 15 -11.48 -6.64 13.57
CA PHE A 15 -10.11 -7.02 13.90
C PHE A 15 -10.01 -8.37 14.61
N SER A 16 -10.86 -8.61 15.63
CA SER A 16 -10.83 -9.86 16.41
C SER A 16 -11.20 -11.10 15.59
N ASN A 17 -12.14 -10.96 14.65
CA ASN A 17 -12.60 -12.07 13.82
C ASN A 17 -11.63 -12.42 12.67
N SER A 18 -10.67 -11.54 12.38
CA SER A 18 -9.71 -11.72 11.28
C SER A 18 -8.48 -12.55 11.67
N LEU A 19 -8.20 -12.71 12.97
CA LEU A 19 -7.01 -13.45 13.44
C LEU A 19 -7.23 -14.97 13.43
N SER A 20 -8.45 -15.43 13.70
CA SER A 20 -8.81 -16.85 13.67
C SER A 20 -8.86 -17.44 12.25
N ASP A 21 -9.18 -16.63 11.24
CA ASP A 21 -9.27 -17.06 9.84
C ASP A 21 -7.89 -17.23 9.17
N ARG A 22 -6.87 -16.50 9.64
CA ARG A 22 -5.51 -16.58 9.07
C ARG A 22 -4.80 -17.90 9.40
N ALA A 23 -5.20 -18.57 10.48
CA ALA A 23 -4.58 -19.82 10.92
C ALA A 23 -5.12 -21.07 10.19
N LEU A 24 -6.22 -20.95 9.45
CA LEU A 24 -6.90 -22.09 8.82
C LEU A 24 -6.78 -22.16 7.29
N ASP A 25 -6.31 -21.09 6.63
CA ASP A 25 -6.19 -21.07 5.16
C ASP A 25 -4.80 -21.53 4.67
N ASN A 26 -4.53 -22.83 4.79
CA ASN A 26 -3.37 -23.48 4.18
C ASN A 26 -3.52 -23.65 2.66
N GLY A 27 -3.69 -22.55 1.91
CA GLY A 27 -3.37 -22.54 0.49
C GLY A 27 -4.47 -22.13 -0.50
N ARG A 28 -5.55 -21.45 -0.09
CA ARG A 28 -6.56 -20.95 -1.06
C ARG A 28 -6.47 -19.46 -1.36
N ARG A 29 -5.75 -18.65 -0.59
CA ARG A 29 -5.39 -17.26 -0.95
C ARG A 29 -4.06 -17.21 -1.69
N ARG A 30 -3.97 -17.83 -2.86
CA ARG A 30 -2.84 -17.58 -3.76
C ARG A 30 -3.09 -16.21 -4.39
N GLY A 31 -2.69 -15.17 -3.66
CA GLY A 31 -2.57 -13.83 -4.21
C GLY A 31 -1.69 -13.85 -5.46
N PRO A 32 -1.67 -12.77 -6.27
CA PRO A 32 -0.71 -12.67 -7.36
C PRO A 32 0.68 -13.05 -6.83
N PRO A 33 1.44 -13.86 -7.57
CA PRO A 33 2.78 -14.24 -7.15
C PRO A 33 3.54 -12.95 -6.80
N PRO A 34 4.37 -12.96 -5.74
CA PRO A 34 5.19 -11.80 -5.42
C PRO A 34 6.00 -11.43 -6.67
N GLU A 35 5.96 -10.14 -7.03
CA GLU A 35 6.68 -9.63 -8.20
C GLU A 35 8.16 -9.94 -8.06
N SER A 36 8.83 -10.27 -9.17
CA SER A 36 10.26 -10.55 -9.10
C SER A 36 11.03 -9.24 -8.84
N LYS A 37 12.19 -9.34 -8.15
CA LYS A 37 13.05 -8.18 -7.92
C LYS A 37 13.46 -7.49 -9.23
N LEU A 38 13.65 -8.28 -10.29
CA LEU A 38 14.01 -7.78 -11.62
C LEU A 38 12.89 -6.92 -12.23
N ASP A 39 11.63 -7.30 -12.01
CA ASP A 39 10.49 -6.54 -12.51
C ASP A 39 10.37 -5.18 -11.81
N VAL A 40 10.61 -5.14 -10.50
CA VAL A 40 10.60 -3.90 -9.71
C VAL A 40 11.80 -3.00 -10.08
N GLU A 41 12.98 -3.58 -10.26
CA GLU A 41 14.17 -2.84 -10.69
C GLU A 41 14.03 -2.28 -12.12
N GLY A 42 13.33 -2.99 -13.00
CA GLY A 42 13.01 -2.58 -14.36
C GLY A 42 11.97 -1.45 -14.48
N LEU A 43 11.30 -1.08 -13.38
CA LEU A 43 10.33 0.01 -13.37
C LEU A 43 10.98 1.36 -13.70
N LYS A 44 10.23 2.18 -14.43
CA LYS A 44 10.66 3.53 -14.82
C LYS A 44 10.89 4.38 -13.57
N SER A 45 12.07 4.96 -13.47
CA SER A 45 12.36 5.98 -12.46
C SER A 45 11.94 7.35 -12.97
N ARG A 46 11.18 8.10 -12.18
CA ARG A 46 10.81 9.50 -12.45
C ARG A 46 11.26 10.36 -11.29
N VAL A 47 11.86 11.51 -11.61
CA VAL A 47 12.16 12.56 -10.65
C VAL A 47 10.96 13.50 -10.58
N VAL A 48 10.51 13.81 -9.37
CA VAL A 48 9.46 14.81 -9.14
C VAL A 48 10.05 16.18 -9.43
N ARG A 49 9.55 16.88 -10.46
CA ARG A 49 10.13 18.16 -10.92
C ARG A 49 9.39 19.39 -10.45
N SER A 50 8.15 19.24 -9.99
CA SER A 50 7.31 20.33 -9.54
C SER A 50 6.42 19.93 -8.37
N GLU A 51 5.89 20.92 -7.66
CA GLU A 51 5.04 20.70 -6.49
C GLU A 51 3.73 19.98 -6.85
N GLU A 52 3.25 20.11 -8.09
CA GLU A 52 2.06 19.39 -8.57
C GLU A 52 2.30 17.89 -8.76
N GLU A 53 3.57 17.47 -8.85
CA GLU A 53 3.97 16.07 -9.00
C GLU A 53 4.25 15.39 -7.65
N VAL A 54 4.17 16.13 -6.54
CA VAL A 54 4.39 15.60 -5.18
C VAL A 54 3.26 14.64 -4.83
N VAL A 55 3.64 13.44 -4.39
CA VAL A 55 2.70 12.33 -4.13
C VAL A 55 3.03 11.64 -2.83
N LEU A 56 1.99 11.20 -2.11
CA LEU A 56 2.13 10.49 -0.85
C LEU A 56 2.48 9.03 -1.10
N CYS A 57 3.64 8.59 -0.61
CA CYS A 57 4.00 7.20 -0.59
C CYS A 57 3.17 6.47 0.47
N ILE A 58 2.21 5.63 0.05
CA ILE A 58 1.32 4.92 1.00
C ILE A 58 2.05 3.88 1.89
N VAL A 59 3.28 3.53 1.54
CA VAL A 59 4.11 2.56 2.26
C VAL A 59 4.72 3.18 3.52
N CYS A 60 5.47 4.28 3.36
CA CYS A 60 6.08 5.01 4.49
C CYS A 60 5.21 6.14 5.05
N LYS A 61 4.13 6.51 4.33
CA LYS A 61 3.24 7.64 4.64
C LYS A 61 3.93 9.01 4.60
N GLU A 62 4.99 9.11 3.80
CA GLU A 62 5.74 10.34 3.56
C GLU A 62 5.56 10.81 2.10
N LEU A 63 5.76 12.11 1.87
CA LEU A 63 5.66 12.71 0.55
C LEU A 63 6.96 12.48 -0.24
N VAL A 64 6.83 12.10 -1.51
CA VAL A 64 7.94 12.13 -2.48
C VAL A 64 8.10 13.59 -2.95
N ASN A 65 9.13 14.27 -2.48
CA ASN A 65 9.31 15.71 -2.68
C ASN A 65 9.98 16.06 -4.02
N VAL A 66 9.91 17.33 -4.40
CA VAL A 66 10.60 17.86 -5.58
C VAL A 66 12.11 17.61 -5.49
N GLY A 67 12.68 17.01 -6.52
CA GLY A 67 14.08 16.60 -6.58
C GLY A 67 14.34 15.15 -6.15
N GLU A 68 13.37 14.47 -5.55
CA GLU A 68 13.49 13.05 -5.23
C GLU A 68 13.12 12.15 -6.42
N SER A 69 13.82 11.03 -6.54
CA SER A 69 13.55 10.01 -7.56
C SER A 69 12.69 8.89 -6.99
N GLY A 70 11.53 8.66 -7.60
CA GLY A 70 10.65 7.54 -7.30
C GLY A 70 10.55 6.53 -8.45
N LYS A 71 10.01 5.35 -8.15
CA LYS A 71 9.66 4.33 -9.12
C LYS A 71 8.18 4.47 -9.50
N VAL A 72 7.92 4.49 -10.80
CA VAL A 72 6.57 4.59 -11.37
C VAL A 72 6.12 3.21 -11.81
N LEU A 73 4.99 2.75 -11.25
CA LEU A 73 4.30 1.54 -11.68
C LEU A 73 3.59 1.75 -13.03
N PRO A 74 3.28 0.68 -13.78
CA PRO A 74 2.50 0.77 -15.02
C PRO A 74 1.08 1.35 -14.82
N CYS A 75 0.57 1.38 -13.58
CA CYS A 75 -0.67 2.05 -13.19
C CYS A 75 -0.48 3.54 -12.81
N GLU A 76 0.66 4.13 -13.17
CA GLU A 76 1.03 5.54 -12.98
C GLU A 76 1.23 6.01 -11.53
N HIS A 77 1.16 5.11 -10.55
CA HIS A 77 1.49 5.42 -9.16
C HIS A 77 3.02 5.49 -8.95
N LEU A 78 3.46 6.50 -8.21
CA LEU A 78 4.86 6.75 -7.84
C LEU A 78 5.09 6.40 -6.37
N TYR A 79 6.21 5.75 -6.09
CA TYR A 79 6.67 5.44 -4.73
C TYR A 79 8.17 5.70 -4.61
N HIS A 80 8.68 5.83 -3.38
CA HIS A 80 10.12 5.77 -3.15
C HIS A 80 10.66 4.44 -3.67
N GLY A 81 11.80 4.47 -4.36
CA GLY A 81 12.42 3.25 -4.89
C GLY A 81 12.88 2.25 -3.84
N VAL A 82 12.98 2.67 -2.57
CA VAL A 82 13.30 1.80 -1.43
C VAL A 82 12.03 1.20 -0.80
N CYS A 83 10.87 1.82 -1.03
CA CYS A 83 9.60 1.39 -0.46
C CYS A 83 8.88 0.31 -1.29
N ILE A 84 9.29 0.08 -2.53
CA ILE A 84 8.78 -0.97 -3.42
C ILE A 84 9.90 -1.92 -3.79
#